data_AF-A0A433HXM7-F1
#
_entry.id   AF-A0A433HXM7-F1
#
_cell.length_a   1.000
_cell.length_b   1.000
_cell.length_c   1.000
_cell.angle_alpha   90.00
_cell.angle_beta   90.00
_cell.angle_gamma   90.00
#
_symmetry.space_group_name_H-M   'P 1'
#
loop_
_entity.id
_entity.type
_entity.pdbx_description
1 polymer ?
#
loop_
_entity_poly.entity_id
_entity_poly.type
_entity_poly.pdbx_seq_one_letter_code
_entity_poly.pdbx_strand_id
1 'polypeptide(L)'
;MPIPAFCGANYFLSKKGGRFKKSALGIIANCEQLGLSKTSLILICTLSCLYERNDGAEPLIGRNIIKPCESYSNEDAHNAISDLRALEMLAAINGLNIGCVSFCTRDKYLAAMWCGLKVSSPKWSGNQFTYSINPDVSLFPRLTKSDVSDLVGELKNS
;
A
#
# COMPACT_ATOMS: atom_id res chain seq x y z
N MET A 1 -8.80 28.87 6.16
CA MET A 1 -7.85 28.99 7.30
C MET A 1 -6.54 28.31 6.86
N PRO A 2 -5.44 29.03 6.63
CA PRO A 2 -4.24 28.46 6.01
C PRO A 2 -3.33 27.77 7.05
N ILE A 3 -2.71 26.66 6.66
CA ILE A 3 -1.82 25.86 7.51
C ILE A 3 -0.36 26.30 7.25
N PRO A 4 0.45 26.58 8.30
CA PRO A 4 1.79 27.13 8.13
C PRO A 4 2.86 26.06 7.86
N ALA A 5 3.87 26.46 7.07
CA ALA A 5 5.10 25.74 6.76
C ALA A 5 6.00 25.56 8.01
N PHE A 6 6.68 24.41 8.14
CA PHE A 6 7.64 24.16 9.22
C PHE A 6 8.98 23.60 8.70
N CYS A 7 9.99 24.48 8.78
CA CYS A 7 11.42 24.18 8.75
C CYS A 7 11.91 23.87 10.19
N GLY A 8 12.86 22.95 10.36
CA GLY A 8 13.53 22.68 11.65
C GLY A 8 13.95 21.21 11.82
N ALA A 9 15.17 20.89 11.41
CA ALA A 9 15.76 19.55 11.47
C ALA A 9 16.35 19.24 12.86
N ASN A 10 16.24 17.98 13.28
CA ASN A 10 17.04 17.29 14.31
C ASN A 10 16.55 17.20 15.78
N TYR A 11 15.44 17.84 16.18
CA TYR A 11 14.72 17.51 17.45
C TYR A 11 13.35 16.87 17.23
N PHE A 12 13.01 16.57 15.97
CA PHE A 12 11.64 16.36 15.48
C PHE A 12 11.22 14.92 15.16
N LEU A 13 12.11 13.93 15.32
CA LEU A 13 11.85 12.55 14.88
C LEU A 13 10.98 11.75 15.86
N SER A 14 11.10 11.96 17.17
CA SER A 14 10.34 11.21 18.19
C SER A 14 8.85 11.58 18.24
N LYS A 15 8.49 12.87 18.14
CA LYS A 15 7.08 13.32 18.19
C LYS A 15 6.31 13.06 16.88
N LYS A 16 6.99 12.97 15.73
CA LYS A 16 6.35 12.68 14.43
C LYS A 16 5.94 11.21 14.29
N GLY A 17 6.71 10.27 14.85
CA GLY A 17 6.37 8.84 14.82
C GLY A 17 4.98 8.53 15.39
N GLY A 18 4.62 9.16 16.51
CA GLY A 18 3.28 9.00 17.12
C GLY A 18 2.13 9.52 16.25
N ARG A 19 2.34 10.59 15.47
CA ARG A 19 1.31 11.14 14.56
C ARG A 19 1.05 10.21 13.39
N PHE A 20 2.11 9.67 12.76
CA PHE A 20 1.95 8.72 11.66
C PHE A 20 1.30 7.42 12.12
N LYS A 21 1.70 6.89 13.29
CA LYS A 21 1.06 5.70 13.86
C LYS A 21 -0.43 5.93 14.11
N LYS A 22 -0.82 7.09 14.68
CA LYS A 22 -2.23 7.43 14.85
C LYS A 22 -3.00 7.50 13.53
N SER A 23 -2.41 8.12 12.50
CA SER A 23 -3.03 8.18 11.16
C SER A 23 -3.15 6.81 10.51
N ALA A 24 -2.13 5.96 10.60
CA ALA A 24 -2.16 4.59 10.07
C ALA A 24 -3.27 3.76 10.73
N LEU A 25 -3.39 3.81 12.05
CA LEU A 25 -4.46 3.15 12.80
C LEU A 25 -5.85 3.67 12.38
N GLY A 26 -5.98 4.99 12.16
CA GLY A 26 -7.22 5.57 11.64
C GLY A 26 -7.58 5.08 10.24
N ILE A 27 -6.60 4.93 9.35
CA ILE A 27 -6.81 4.38 8.00
C ILE A 27 -7.24 2.92 8.08
N ILE A 28 -6.58 2.10 8.91
CA ILE A 28 -6.92 0.68 9.10
C ILE A 28 -8.36 0.56 9.62
N ALA A 29 -8.70 1.30 10.68
CA ALA A 29 -10.04 1.29 11.26
C ALA A 29 -11.13 1.73 10.26
N ASN A 30 -10.86 2.75 9.45
CA ASN A 30 -11.79 3.18 8.41
C ASN A 30 -11.98 2.10 7.34
N CYS A 31 -10.91 1.42 6.93
CA CYS A 31 -11.00 0.32 5.97
C CYS A 31 -11.83 -0.84 6.53
N GLU A 32 -11.65 -1.20 7.80
CA GLU A 32 -12.47 -2.22 8.47
C GLU A 32 -13.95 -1.82 8.51
N GLN A 33 -14.27 -0.57 8.85
CA GLN A 33 -15.65 -0.06 8.85
C GLN A 33 -16.31 -0.13 7.47
N LEU A 34 -15.52 0.01 6.40
CA LEU A 34 -15.96 -0.13 5.02
C LEU A 34 -15.97 -1.60 4.53
N GLY A 35 -15.69 -2.57 5.41
CA GLY A 35 -15.68 -3.99 5.08
C GLY A 35 -14.48 -4.42 4.23
N LEU A 36 -13.42 -3.62 4.17
CA LEU A 36 -12.20 -3.97 3.44
C LEU A 36 -11.31 -4.88 4.29
N SER A 37 -10.73 -5.90 3.65
CA SER A 37 -9.69 -6.71 4.28
C SER A 37 -8.47 -5.87 4.66
N LYS A 38 -7.82 -6.21 5.78
CA LYS A 38 -6.52 -5.65 6.19
C LYS A 38 -5.39 -5.93 5.19
N THR A 39 -5.60 -6.89 4.31
CA THR A 39 -4.68 -7.20 3.22
C THR A 39 -5.11 -6.61 1.87
N SER A 40 -6.17 -5.79 1.84
CA SER A 40 -6.61 -5.12 0.61
C SER A 40 -5.49 -4.24 0.06
N LEU A 41 -5.29 -4.28 -1.27
CA LEU A 41 -4.24 -3.51 -1.89
C LEU A 41 -4.48 -1.99 -1.79
N ILE A 42 -5.75 -1.56 -1.66
CA ILE A 42 -6.13 -0.17 -1.40
C ILE A 42 -5.58 0.30 -0.05
N LEU A 43 -5.73 -0.49 1.01
CA LEU A 43 -5.19 -0.15 2.33
C LEU A 43 -3.67 -0.02 2.27
N ILE A 44 -2.97 -0.96 1.63
CA ILE A 44 -1.52 -0.92 1.49
C ILE A 44 -1.06 0.30 0.68
N CYS A 45 -1.75 0.64 -0.41
CA CYS A 45 -1.46 1.86 -1.18
C CYS A 45 -1.66 3.11 -0.35
N THR A 46 -2.72 3.16 0.46
CA THR A 46 -3.02 4.30 1.33
C THR A 46 -1.95 4.46 2.41
N LEU A 47 -1.51 3.35 3.01
CA LEU A 47 -0.39 3.34 3.97
C LEU A 47 0.93 3.72 3.29
N SER A 48 1.17 3.25 2.06
CA SER A 48 2.34 3.67 1.27
C SER A 48 2.34 5.19 1.09
N CYS A 49 1.20 5.79 0.72
CA CYS A 49 1.06 7.25 0.62
C CYS A 49 1.39 7.99 1.92
N LEU A 50 0.94 7.44 3.06
CA LEU A 50 1.19 8.04 4.38
C LEU A 50 2.69 8.05 4.74
N TYR A 51 3.40 6.99 4.36
CA TYR A 51 4.80 6.76 4.69
C TYR A 51 5.79 7.09 3.55
N GLU A 52 5.33 7.75 2.48
CA GLU A 52 6.16 8.37 1.45
C GLU A 52 7.13 9.40 2.02
N ARG A 53 8.27 9.67 1.36
CA ARG A 53 9.22 10.70 1.81
C ARG A 53 8.59 12.10 1.82
N ASN A 54 9.10 13.02 2.64
CA ASN A 54 8.57 14.40 2.74
C ASN A 54 9.25 15.38 1.79
N ASP A 55 10.36 14.97 1.18
CA ASP A 55 11.12 15.76 0.20
C ASP A 55 10.59 15.61 -1.23
N GLY A 56 9.55 14.80 -1.43
CA GLY A 56 8.97 14.51 -2.74
C GLY A 56 9.85 13.63 -3.64
N ALA A 57 10.98 13.12 -3.12
CA ALA A 57 11.82 12.21 -3.86
C ALA A 57 11.13 10.85 -4.03
N GLU A 58 11.42 10.18 -5.15
CA GLU A 58 10.97 8.80 -5.37
C GLU A 58 11.49 7.86 -4.25
N PRO A 59 10.74 6.79 -3.92
CA PRO A 59 9.55 6.32 -4.63
C PRO A 59 8.23 6.85 -4.02
N LEU A 60 7.29 7.20 -4.90
CA LEU A 60 5.93 7.69 -4.60
C LEU A 60 4.89 6.65 -5.05
N ILE A 61 5.07 5.40 -4.62
CA ILE A 61 4.40 4.23 -5.22
C ILE A 61 2.88 4.31 -5.03
N GLY A 62 2.41 4.36 -3.79
CA GLY A 62 0.98 4.45 -3.49
C GLY A 62 0.32 5.66 -4.15
N ARG A 63 0.93 6.84 -4.05
CA ARG A 63 0.34 8.09 -4.57
C ARG A 63 0.18 8.09 -6.07
N ASN A 64 1.07 7.45 -6.82
CA ASN A 64 0.94 7.41 -8.28
C ASN A 64 -0.09 6.38 -8.76
N ILE A 65 -0.48 5.42 -7.92
CA ILE A 65 -1.56 4.46 -8.21
C ILE A 65 -2.91 5.07 -7.82
N ILE A 66 -3.07 5.47 -6.56
CA ILE A 66 -4.37 5.92 -6.03
C ILE A 66 -4.59 7.43 -6.12
N LYS A 67 -3.60 8.21 -6.59
CA LYS A 67 -3.69 9.64 -6.96
C LYS A 67 -4.56 10.52 -6.04
N PRO A 68 -4.37 10.49 -4.71
CA PRO A 68 -5.20 11.23 -3.78
C PRO A 68 -5.08 12.74 -4.06
N CYS A 69 -6.21 13.39 -4.31
CA CYS A 69 -6.31 14.82 -4.62
C CYS A 69 -7.58 15.41 -4.02
N GLU A 70 -7.68 16.75 -3.98
CA GLU A 70 -8.85 17.44 -3.40
C GLU A 70 -10.14 17.20 -4.21
N SER A 71 -10.01 17.06 -5.53
CA SER A 71 -11.11 16.83 -6.47
C SER A 71 -11.15 15.38 -6.95
N TYR A 72 -11.00 14.43 -6.04
CA TYR A 72 -10.95 13.00 -6.39
C TYR A 72 -12.29 12.54 -6.99
N SER A 73 -12.25 12.07 -8.24
CA SER A 73 -13.45 11.72 -8.99
C SER A 73 -13.78 10.22 -8.93
N ASN A 74 -14.98 9.86 -9.37
CA ASN A 74 -15.34 8.45 -9.56
C ASN A 74 -14.45 7.78 -10.63
N GLU A 75 -14.02 8.52 -11.65
CA GLU A 75 -13.11 8.02 -12.68
C GLU A 75 -11.74 7.68 -12.08
N ASP A 76 -11.21 8.54 -11.20
CA ASP A 76 -9.97 8.26 -10.47
C ASP A 76 -10.09 6.99 -9.61
N ALA A 77 -11.22 6.84 -8.91
CA ALA A 77 -11.51 5.64 -8.13
C ALA A 77 -11.56 4.38 -9.00
N HIS A 78 -12.23 4.43 -10.16
CA HIS A 78 -12.29 3.31 -11.09
C HIS A 78 -10.92 2.93 -11.65
N ASN A 79 -10.11 3.91 -12.04
CA ASN A 79 -8.75 3.69 -12.53
C ASN A 79 -7.88 3.03 -11.46
N ALA A 80 -7.89 3.56 -10.23
CA ALA A 80 -7.13 3.00 -9.12
C ALA A 80 -7.55 1.55 -8.78
N ILE A 81 -8.86 1.26 -8.76
CA ILE A 81 -9.36 -0.09 -8.52
C ILE A 81 -8.94 -1.03 -9.67
N SER A 82 -9.04 -0.58 -10.92
CA SER A 82 -8.64 -1.38 -12.10
C SER A 82 -7.17 -1.80 -12.02
N ASP A 83 -6.28 -0.85 -11.70
CA ASP A 83 -4.84 -1.11 -11.57
C ASP A 83 -4.55 -2.13 -10.47
N LEU A 84 -5.18 -1.99 -9.30
CA LEU A 84 -4.98 -2.92 -8.20
C LEU A 84 -5.59 -4.29 -8.48
N ARG A 85 -6.74 -4.35 -9.15
CA ARG A 85 -7.35 -5.61 -9.60
C ARG A 85 -6.45 -6.34 -10.60
N ALA A 86 -5.70 -5.63 -11.43
CA ALA A 86 -4.72 -6.25 -12.32
C ALA A 86 -3.64 -7.02 -11.53
N LEU A 87 -3.15 -6.48 -10.41
CA LEU A 87 -2.20 -7.16 -9.54
C LEU A 87 -2.82 -8.37 -8.82
N GLU A 88 -4.07 -8.25 -8.35
CA GLU A 88 -4.77 -9.37 -7.74
C GLU A 88 -5.01 -10.50 -8.73
N MET A 89 -5.40 -10.18 -9.97
CA MET A 89 -5.55 -11.15 -11.06
C MET A 89 -4.24 -11.85 -11.39
N LEU A 90 -3.13 -11.11 -11.40
CA LEU A 90 -1.79 -11.69 -11.60
C LEU A 90 -1.47 -12.72 -10.51
N ALA A 91 -1.75 -12.40 -9.25
CA ALA A 91 -1.59 -13.35 -8.14
C ALA A 91 -2.51 -14.56 -8.31
N ALA A 92 -3.78 -14.33 -8.69
CA ALA A 92 -4.78 -15.37 -8.90
C ALA A 92 -4.40 -16.35 -10.02
N ILE A 93 -3.93 -15.85 -11.15
CA ILE A 93 -3.49 -16.67 -12.29
C ILE A 93 -2.27 -17.51 -11.91
N ASN A 94 -1.29 -16.93 -11.21
CA ASN A 94 -0.15 -17.70 -10.73
C ASN A 94 -0.54 -18.77 -9.69
N GLY A 95 -1.66 -18.59 -8.99
CA GLY A 95 -2.22 -19.60 -8.07
C GLY A 95 -2.86 -20.81 -8.76
N LEU A 96 -3.10 -20.76 -10.07
CA LEU A 96 -3.60 -21.91 -10.85
C LEU A 96 -2.51 -22.96 -11.11
N ASN A 97 -1.24 -22.62 -10.89
CA ASN A 97 -0.09 -23.50 -11.11
C ASN A 97 -0.02 -24.09 -12.55
N ILE A 98 -0.50 -23.33 -13.53
CA ILE A 98 -0.48 -23.69 -14.96
C ILE A 98 0.79 -23.19 -15.68
N GLY A 99 1.73 -22.62 -14.93
CA GLY A 99 2.94 -21.97 -15.42
C GLY A 99 3.23 -20.67 -14.68
N CYS A 100 4.35 -20.03 -15.02
CA CYS A 100 4.71 -18.71 -14.51
C CYS A 100 4.11 -17.63 -15.40
N VAL A 101 3.24 -16.79 -14.85
CA VAL A 101 2.64 -15.66 -15.57
C VAL A 101 3.28 -14.37 -15.11
N SER A 102 3.75 -13.59 -16.08
CA SER A 102 4.34 -12.28 -15.86
C SER A 102 3.38 -11.17 -16.27
N PHE A 103 3.49 -10.02 -15.62
CA PHE A 103 2.70 -8.82 -15.93
C PHE A 103 3.58 -7.77 -16.57
N CYS A 104 3.30 -7.46 -17.84
CA CYS A 104 4.04 -6.48 -18.61
C CYS A 104 3.29 -5.14 -18.58
N THR A 105 3.86 -4.15 -17.90
CA THR A 105 3.32 -2.80 -17.82
C THR A 105 4.40 -1.76 -18.10
N ARG A 106 4.01 -0.61 -18.68
CA ARG A 106 4.87 0.59 -18.76
C ARG A 106 4.75 1.47 -17.52
N ASP A 107 3.79 1.16 -16.64
CA ASP A 107 3.64 1.85 -15.37
C ASP A 107 4.67 1.32 -14.36
N LYS A 108 5.70 2.13 -14.12
CA LYS A 108 6.78 1.80 -13.18
C LYS A 108 6.30 1.73 -11.72
N TYR A 109 5.25 2.47 -11.35
CA TYR A 109 4.74 2.48 -9.98
C TYR A 109 3.89 1.23 -9.71
N LEU A 110 3.12 0.79 -10.70
CA LEU A 110 2.40 -0.48 -10.62
C LEU A 110 3.37 -1.67 -10.52
N ALA A 111 4.45 -1.65 -11.30
CA ALA A 111 5.53 -2.64 -11.20
C ALA A 111 6.23 -2.58 -9.83
N ALA A 112 6.55 -1.38 -9.34
CA ALA A 112 7.17 -1.21 -8.01
C ALA A 112 6.25 -1.70 -6.89
N MET A 113 4.94 -1.45 -6.98
CA MET A 113 3.95 -1.95 -6.05
C MET A 113 3.95 -3.49 -6.02
N TRP A 114 3.91 -4.14 -7.18
CA TRP A 114 4.00 -5.59 -7.27
C TRP A 114 5.27 -6.15 -6.62
N CYS A 115 6.43 -5.56 -6.92
CA CYS A 115 7.71 -5.97 -6.35
C CYS A 115 7.79 -5.76 -4.83
N GLY A 116 7.16 -4.69 -4.34
CA GLY A 116 7.11 -4.32 -2.93
C GLY A 116 6.12 -5.15 -2.10
N LEU A 117 5.03 -5.63 -2.71
CA LEU A 117 4.02 -6.45 -2.01
C LEU A 117 4.56 -7.80 -1.52
N LYS A 118 5.59 -8.33 -2.19
CA LYS A 118 6.14 -9.68 -1.94
C LYS A 118 5.05 -10.73 -1.81
N VAL A 119 4.19 -10.79 -2.82
CA VAL A 119 3.10 -11.79 -2.89
C VAL A 119 3.69 -13.19 -2.83
N SER A 120 3.07 -14.06 -2.04
CA SER A 120 3.48 -15.45 -1.83
C SER A 120 2.29 -16.38 -1.62
N SER A 121 2.52 -17.67 -1.79
CA SER A 121 1.53 -18.73 -1.60
C SER A 121 0.18 -18.50 -2.31
N PRO A 122 0.15 -18.02 -3.58
CA PRO A 122 -1.11 -17.92 -4.29
C PRO A 122 -1.68 -19.33 -4.52
N LYS A 123 -2.94 -19.54 -4.17
CA LYS A 123 -3.61 -20.84 -4.34
C LYS A 123 -5.12 -20.69 -4.48
N TRP A 124 -5.70 -21.61 -5.22
CA TRP A 124 -7.15 -21.80 -5.31
C TRP A 124 -7.58 -23.00 -4.46
N SER A 125 -8.69 -22.84 -3.75
CA SER A 125 -9.40 -23.90 -3.03
C SER A 125 -10.86 -23.86 -3.44
N GLY A 126 -11.24 -24.66 -4.44
CA GLY A 126 -12.54 -24.53 -5.10
C GLY A 126 -12.67 -23.15 -5.75
N ASN A 127 -13.73 -22.42 -5.42
CA ASN A 127 -14.00 -21.07 -5.94
C ASN A 127 -13.31 -19.96 -5.12
N GLN A 128 -12.51 -20.31 -4.11
CA GLN A 128 -11.86 -19.34 -3.24
C GLN A 128 -10.38 -19.20 -3.61
N PHE A 129 -9.99 -17.98 -4.00
CA PHE A 129 -8.60 -17.60 -4.18
C PHE A 129 -8.02 -17.02 -2.89
N THR A 130 -6.80 -17.44 -2.54
CA THR A 130 -6.05 -16.91 -1.39
C THR A 130 -4.60 -16.66 -1.76
N TYR A 131 -4.00 -15.64 -1.15
CA TYR A 131 -2.58 -15.34 -1.25
C TYR A 131 -2.12 -14.63 0.01
N SER A 132 -0.81 -14.64 0.25
CA SER A 132 -0.16 -13.91 1.33
C SER A 132 0.64 -12.74 0.78
N ILE A 133 0.74 -11.67 1.57
CA ILE A 133 1.54 -10.49 1.28
C ILE A 133 2.53 -10.25 2.42
N ASN A 134 3.71 -9.76 2.07
CA ASN A 134 4.72 -9.36 3.04
C ASN A 134 5.40 -8.06 2.60
N PRO A 135 4.70 -6.92 2.71
CA PRO A 135 5.17 -5.62 2.24
C PRO A 135 6.63 -5.31 2.62
N ASP A 136 7.43 -4.94 1.63
CA ASP A 136 8.83 -4.55 1.79
C ASP A 136 8.99 -3.08 2.20
N VAL A 137 10.15 -2.75 2.78
CA VAL A 137 10.48 -1.38 3.21
C VAL A 137 10.45 -0.35 2.07
N SER A 138 10.64 -0.79 0.82
CA SER A 138 10.50 0.06 -0.37
C SER A 138 9.11 0.70 -0.52
N LEU A 139 8.04 0.09 0.03
CA LEU A 139 6.70 0.68 0.02
C LEU A 139 6.51 1.78 1.08
N PHE A 140 7.38 1.84 2.09
CA PHE A 140 7.24 2.72 3.25
C PHE A 140 8.58 3.42 3.57
N PRO A 141 9.08 4.32 2.71
CA PRO A 141 10.43 4.87 2.81
C PRO A 141 10.69 5.71 4.07
N ARG A 142 9.66 6.12 4.83
CA ARG A 142 9.81 6.77 6.15
C ARG A 142 9.92 5.81 7.32
N LEU A 143 9.68 4.52 7.12
CA LEU A 143 9.73 3.51 8.17
C LEU A 143 11.06 2.78 8.16
N THR A 144 11.54 2.40 9.35
CA THR A 144 12.65 1.46 9.44
C THR A 144 12.15 0.05 9.12
N LYS A 145 13.07 -0.89 8.85
CA LYS A 145 12.70 -2.31 8.67
C LYS A 145 11.94 -2.89 9.86
N SER A 146 12.28 -2.45 11.08
CA SER A 146 11.57 -2.87 12.31
C SER A 146 10.14 -2.35 12.31
N ASP A 147 9.95 -1.06 12.02
CA ASP A 147 8.61 -0.46 12.00
C ASP A 147 7.71 -1.06 10.91
N VAL A 148 8.29 -1.44 9.76
CA VAL A 148 7.56 -2.16 8.71
C VAL A 148 7.15 -3.55 9.19
N SER A 149 8.03 -4.26 9.89
CA SER A 149 7.68 -5.57 10.48
C SER A 149 6.53 -5.44 11.49
N ASP A 150 6.56 -4.41 12.34
CA ASP A 150 5.49 -4.15 13.30
C ASP A 150 4.17 -3.83 12.60
N LEU A 151 4.19 -2.96 11.59
CA LEU A 151 3.01 -2.64 10.77
C LEU A 151 2.45 -3.88 10.08
N VAL A 152 3.30 -4.71 9.47
CA VAL A 152 2.87 -5.97 8.83
C VAL A 152 2.30 -6.95 9.85
N GLY A 153 2.84 -6.99 11.07
CA GLY A 153 2.26 -7.74 12.18
C GLY A 153 0.85 -7.27 12.54
N GLU A 154 0.63 -5.95 12.62
CA GLU A 154 -0.68 -5.35 12.85
C GLU A 154 -1.68 -5.71 11.72
N LEU A 155 -1.22 -5.83 10.46
CA LEU A 155 -2.07 -6.24 9.33
C LEU A 155 -2.45 -7.73 9.32
N LYS A 156 -1.66 -8.60 9.96
CA LYS A 156 -1.84 -10.07 9.97
C LYS A 156 -2.64 -10.61 11.16
N ASN A 157 -2.63 -9.90 12.30
CA ASN A 157 -3.18 -10.40 13.58
C ASN A 157 -4.70 -10.17 13.75
N SER A 158 -5.55 -10.49 12.77
CA SER A 158 -7.02 -10.41 12.91
C SER A 158 -7.74 -11.49 12.15
#